data_AF-A0A0Q5C911-F1
#
_entry.id   AF-A0A0Q5C911-F1
#
_cell.length_a   1.000
_cell.length_b   1.000
_cell.length_c   1.000
_cell.angle_alpha   90.00
_cell.angle_beta   90.00
_cell.angle_gamma   90.00
#
_symmetry.space_group_name_H-M   'P 1'
#
loop_
_entity.id
_entity.type
_entity.pdbx_description
1 polymer ?
#
loop_
_entity_poly.entity_id
_entity_poly.type
_entity_poly.pdbx_seq_one_letter_code
_entity_poly.pdbx_strand_id
1 'polypeptide(L)' 'MSVSLAPLDRPRRPVSISTRALSDDLAQFSVPGQVLGYVRSQWNGFAALRGVHLASAQLVGTYATRGLALEALRLRPRSI' A
#
# COMPACT_ATOMS: atom_id res chain seq x y z
N MET A 1 24.06 32.56 20.66
CA MET A 1 23.93 31.49 19.66
C MET A 1 22.62 30.75 19.92
N SER A 2 21.57 31.05 19.17
CA SER A 2 20.25 30.46 19.37
C SER A 2 20.10 29.23 18.48
N VAL A 3 20.06 28.05 19.08
CA VAL A 3 19.82 26.79 18.37
C VAL A 3 18.34 26.70 18.02
N SER A 4 18.01 26.84 16.74
CA SER A 4 16.66 26.60 16.23
C SER A 4 16.42 25.09 16.16
N LEU A 5 15.69 24.56 17.14
CA LEU A 5 15.14 23.21 17.07
C LEU A 5 14.04 23.22 16.02
N ALA A 6 14.35 22.72 14.82
CA ALA A 6 13.34 22.42 13.81
C ALA A 6 12.26 21.52 14.44
N PRO A 7 10.95 21.76 14.19
CA PRO A 7 9.91 20.87 14.67
C PRO A 7 10.00 19.56 13.89
N LEU A 8 10.73 18.60 14.45
CA LEU A 8 10.62 17.20 14.11
C LEU A 8 9.20 16.75 14.48
N ASP A 9 8.62 15.98 13.56
CA ASP A 9 7.41 15.22 13.74
C ASP A 9 6.09 16.00 13.67
N ARG A 10 5.73 16.42 12.45
CA ARG A 10 4.31 16.47 12.13
C ARG A 10 3.78 15.04 12.23
N PRO A 11 2.77 14.74 13.06
CA PRO A 11 2.18 13.42 13.09
C PRO A 11 1.73 13.10 11.66
N ARG A 12 2.34 12.07 11.05
CA ARG A 12 1.83 11.50 9.80
C ARG A 12 0.40 11.11 10.11
N ARG A 13 -0.56 11.93 9.66
CA ARG A 13 -2.00 11.65 9.83
C ARG A 13 -2.19 10.18 9.47
N PRO A 14 -2.71 9.34 10.37
CA PRO A 14 -2.88 7.92 10.07
C PRO A 14 -3.73 7.85 8.81
N VAL A 15 -3.11 7.43 7.72
CA VAL A 15 -3.79 7.34 6.44
C VAL A 15 -4.77 6.20 6.60
N SER A 16 -6.05 6.53 6.67
CA SER A 16 -7.12 5.53 6.77
C SER A 16 -7.08 4.69 5.50
N ILE A 17 -6.80 3.40 5.63
CA ILE A 17 -6.79 2.49 4.50
C ILE A 17 -8.15 1.83 4.43
N SER A 18 -8.85 2.03 3.33
CA SER A 18 -10.07 1.32 3.01
C SER A 18 -9.72 0.06 2.23
N THR A 19 -10.31 -1.06 2.65
CA THR A 19 -10.19 -2.34 1.95
C THR A 19 -11.55 -2.69 1.36
N ARG A 20 -11.60 -2.98 0.07
CA ARG A 20 -12.80 -3.47 -0.62
C ARG A 20 -12.53 -4.85 -1.19
N ALA A 21 -13.26 -5.86 -0.73
CA ALA A 21 -13.26 -7.17 -1.37
C ALA A 21 -13.92 -7.07 -2.75
N LEU A 22 -13.26 -7.61 -3.77
CA LEU A 22 -13.76 -7.70 -5.15
C LEU A 22 -14.15 -9.14 -5.50
N SER A 23 -13.44 -10.11 -4.93
CA SER A 23 -13.76 -11.54 -4.93
C SER A 23 -13.12 -12.21 -3.70
N ASP A 24 -13.31 -13.52 -3.54
CA ASP A 24 -12.73 -14.29 -2.42
C ASP A 24 -11.21 -14.14 -2.32
N ASP A 25 -10.55 -14.15 -3.48
CA ASP A 25 -9.09 -14.05 -3.56
C ASP A 25 -8.57 -12.64 -3.90
N LEU A 26 -9.43 -11.63 -4.04
CA LEU A 26 -9.00 -10.31 -4.51
C LEU A 26 -9.59 -9.18 -3.68
N ALA A 27 -8.71 -8.29 -3.20
CA ALA A 27 -9.11 -7.07 -2.52
C ALA A 27 -8.40 -5.84 -3.08
N GLN A 28 -9.13 -4.75 -3.22
CA GLN A 28 -8.62 -3.42 -3.53
C GLN A 28 -8.29 -2.68 -2.23
N PHE A 29 -7.18 -1.96 -2.22
CA PHE A 29 -6.75 -1.10 -1.13
C PHE A 29 -6.66 0.33 -1.60
N SER A 30 -7.31 1.22 -0.87
CA SER A 30 -7.37 2.65 -1.18
C SER A 30 -7.15 3.48 0.07
N VAL A 31 -6.79 4.73 -0.18
CA VAL A 31 -6.73 5.82 0.79
C VAL A 31 -7.73 6.89 0.33
N PRO A 32 -8.11 7.87 1.16
CA PRO A 32 -9.01 8.93 0.73
C PRO A 32 -8.50 9.60 -0.55
N GLY A 33 -9.27 9.51 -1.62
CA GLY A 33 -8.96 10.11 -2.92
C GLY A 33 -8.03 9.29 -3.84
N GLN A 34 -7.53 8.12 -3.44
CA GLN A 34 -6.61 7.34 -4.29
C GLN A 34 -6.65 5.82 -4.04
N VAL A 35 -6.67 5.04 -5.12
CA VAL A 35 -6.41 3.59 -5.07
C VAL A 35 -4.90 3.36 -4.99
N LEU A 36 -4.43 2.62 -3.98
CA LEU A 36 -3.03 2.22 -3.84
C LEU A 36 -2.70 1.03 -4.75
N GLY A 37 -3.62 0.08 -4.82
CA GLY A 37 -3.45 -1.15 -5.56
C GLY A 37 -4.39 -2.25 -5.10
N TYR A 38 -3.99 -3.49 -5.35
CA TYR A 38 -4.76 -4.70 -5.11
C TYR A 38 -3.88 -5.75 -4.45
N VAL A 39 -4.46 -6.57 -3.59
CA VAL A 39 -3.82 -7.80 -3.11
C VAL A 39 -4.63 -8.98 -3.60
N ARG A 40 -3.94 -9.91 -4.28
CA ARG A 40 -4.51 -11.18 -4.74
C ARG A 40 -3.93 -12.33 -3.93
N SER A 41 -4.81 -13.08 -3.26
CA SER A 41 -4.49 -14.37 -2.65
C SER A 41 -4.15 -15.38 -3.74
N GLN A 42 -3.12 -16.17 -3.52
CA GLN A 42 -2.64 -17.21 -4.41
C GLN A 42 -2.20 -18.41 -3.58
N TRP A 43 -1.99 -19.55 -4.23
CA TRP A 43 -1.64 -20.81 -3.56
C TRP A 43 -0.39 -20.71 -2.65
N ASN A 44 0.55 -19.82 -2.96
CA ASN A 44 1.80 -19.61 -2.22
C ASN A 44 1.91 -18.26 -1.50
N GLY A 45 0.79 -17.54 -1.32
CA GLY A 45 0.77 -16.29 -0.55
C GLY A 45 -0.04 -15.18 -1.20
N PHE A 46 0.45 -13.95 -1.09
CA PHE A 46 -0.30 -12.74 -1.45
C PHE A 46 0.49 -11.88 -2.42
N ALA A 47 0.00 -11.74 -3.65
CA ALA A 47 0.58 -10.84 -4.64
C ALA A 47 0.07 -9.41 -4.43
N ALA A 48 0.98 -8.47 -4.24
CA ALA A 48 0.67 -7.05 -4.23
C ALA A 48 0.83 -6.47 -5.63
N LEU A 49 -0.27 -5.93 -6.16
CA LEU A 49 -0.37 -5.32 -7.49
C LEU A 49 -0.58 -3.82 -7.32
N ARG A 50 0.33 -2.99 -7.81
CA ARG A 50 0.24 -1.52 -7.71
C ARG A 50 -0.32 -0.92 -8.99
N GLY A 51 -1.33 -0.08 -8.83
CA GLY A 51 -1.99 0.60 -9.94
C GLY A 51 -3.43 0.96 -9.58
N VAL A 52 -3.98 1.95 -10.28
CA VAL A 52 -5.37 2.41 -10.07
C VAL A 52 -6.38 1.43 -10.69
N HIS A 53 -5.97 0.74 -11.76
CA HIS A 53 -6.78 -0.25 -12.47
C HIS A 53 -6.11 -1.61 -12.42
N LEU A 54 -6.88 -2.65 -12.11
CA LEU A 54 -6.37 -4.02 -11.98
C LEU A 54 -5.70 -4.53 -13.27
N ALA A 55 -6.29 -4.20 -14.44
CA ALA A 55 -5.82 -4.65 -15.74
C ALA A 55 -4.42 -4.11 -16.11
N SER A 56 -4.01 -2.98 -15.54
CA SER A 56 -2.69 -2.35 -15.77
C SER A 56 -1.82 -2.33 -14.50
N ALA A 57 -2.26 -2.99 -13.44
CA ALA A 57 -1.51 -3.00 -12.18
C ALA A 57 -0.24 -3.84 -12.32
N GLN A 58 0.87 -3.29 -11.83
CA GLN A 58 2.16 -3.95 -11.85
C GLN A 58 2.39 -4.78 -10.59
N LEU A 59 2.95 -5.98 -10.76
CA LEU A 59 3.36 -6.79 -9.62
C LEU A 59 4.52 -6.11 -8.87
N VAL A 60 4.27 -5.78 -7.61
CA VAL A 60 5.30 -5.28 -6.69
C VAL A 60 6.08 -6.45 -6.10
N GLY A 61 5.38 -7.53 -5.77
CA GLY A 61 5.96 -8.75 -5.21
C GLY A 61 4.92 -9.69 -4.63
N THR A 62 5.39 -10.87 -4.21
CA THR A 62 4.60 -11.89 -3.52
C THR A 62 5.08 -12.03 -2.08
N TYR A 63 4.14 -12.04 -1.14
CA TYR A 63 4.43 -12.00 0.29
C TYR A 63 3.71 -13.13 1.03
N ALA A 64 4.31 -13.59 2.13
CA ALA A 64 3.75 -14.68 2.94
C ALA A 64 2.41 -14.30 3.61
N THR A 65 2.18 -13.02 3.87
CA THR A 65 0.96 -12.53 4.52
C THR A 65 0.36 -11.33 3.80
N ARG A 66 -0.96 -11.17 3.92
CA ARG A 66 -1.69 -10.01 3.38
C ARG A 66 -1.16 -8.68 3.95
N GLY A 67 -0.77 -8.66 5.22
CA GLY A 67 -0.21 -7.47 5.88
C GLY A 67 1.07 -6.99 5.21
N LEU A 68 1.98 -7.92 4.87
CA LEU A 68 3.22 -7.57 4.16
C LEU A 68 2.96 -7.07 2.74
N ALA A 69 2.02 -7.68 2.02
CA ALA A 69 1.59 -7.19 0.71
C ALA A 69 1.00 -5.78 0.81
N LEU A 70 0.22 -5.50 1.86
CA LEU A 70 -0.31 -4.16 2.11
C LEU A 70 0.80 -3.14 2.39
N GLU A 71 1.74 -3.47 3.26
CA GLU A 71 2.87 -2.57 3.57
C GLU A 71 3.70 -2.27 2.32
N ALA A 72 3.92 -3.25 1.44
CA ALA A 72 4.55 -3.03 0.14
C ALA A 72 3.76 -2.03 -0.75
N LEU A 73 2.41 -2.09 -0.72
CA LEU A 73 1.53 -1.12 -1.38
C LEU A 73 1.50 0.26 -0.69
N ARG A 74 1.97 0.39 0.55
CA ARG A 74 2.12 1.69 1.23
C ARG A 74 3.48 2.33 0.94
N LEU A 75 4.53 1.53 0.83
CA LEU A 75 5.86 2.00 0.49
C LEU A 75 5.84 2.54 -0.94
N ARG A 76 5.93 3.87 -1.10
CA ARG A 76 6.17 4.47 -2.41
C ARG A 76 7.52 3.94 -2.93
N PRO A 77 7.65 3.60 -4.22
CA PRO A 77 8.98 3.38 -4.78
C PRO A 77 9.80 4.65 -4.49
N ARG A 78 10.89 4.51 -3.75
CA ARG A 78 11.92 5.55 -3.69
C ARG A 78 12.47 5.62 -5.11
N SER A 79 12.17 6.70 -5.82
CA SER A 79 12.98 7.09 -6.97
C SER A 79 14.41 7.28 -6.45
N ILE A 80 15.31 6.42 -6.93
CA ILE A 80 16.77 6.60 -6.82
C ILE A 80 17.18 7.59 -7.90
#